data_AF-A0AAU9X1P9-F1
#
_entry.id   AF-A0AAU9X1P9-F1
#
_cell.length_a   1.000
_cell.length_b   1.000
_cell.length_c   1.000
_cell.angle_alpha   90.00
_cell.angle_beta   90.00
_cell.angle_gamma   90.00
#
_symmetry.space_group_name_H-M   'P 1'
#
loop_
_entity.id
_entity.type
_entity.pdbx_description
1 polymer ?
#
loop_
_entity_poly.entity_id
_entity_poly.type
_entity_poly.pdbx_seq_one_letter_code
_entity_poly.pdbx_strand_id
1 'polypeptide(L)'
;SASTAASGDEEKKEQKLIDAMFLCDEWKSSKGRLSTFNREFAINLAETTAGSMKIHCYVSNSDDRDREDAEQFGVNLIKARSVPGSADPLECLKFPPSQLPNPHLVIGHGRKLGSPAYSLAQITKSDTAAEDTIEENEKKHKMEIDLCKAADAVVAVGSRLQKKYSRRLLNVEVKVINPGIFGEFSNESKLAVDRSIVKKFNVSVFGRAAFEDLSLKGYDIITNAIGSLGKNFELTFVGSSPGEQRKVEQWFLDNTCINRNQLTIRRYCSEREELKVMFYQSDLVALPSRTEGFGLVALEAISAGVPVLVSGESGIAEALQKVEGGNTVIVGSDEDESEWARRIREMYEESAEEREVNAVKLRENYRNVYSWKAECERFKGLIEKVVENDQKLKIKVDVEHMKLGDHNAYSTASVSALEPAGYQKASTASGTKRKRQSDTDLEDLQPLEKRVLCLVAINYLNTTPPQSMDERNEFLEFLEKTRTCITGVFVGSLVITVKCDSLKSLEELWKEYSCGRLVKMVQDCFVTEKILKDLNLAELKLKTTMDIEEYNAYKLYFLEKDVLRGQL
;
A
#
# COMPACT_ATOMS: atom_id res chain seq x y z
N SER A 1 17.57 -47.03 -40.50
CA SER A 1 17.11 -46.89 -39.10
C SER A 1 17.10 -45.42 -38.78
N ALA A 2 15.93 -44.90 -38.42
CA ALA A 2 15.68 -43.48 -38.16
C ALA A 2 16.34 -42.99 -36.86
N SER A 3 16.66 -41.69 -36.81
CA SER A 3 16.53 -40.86 -35.59
C SER A 3 16.60 -39.38 -36.01
N THR A 4 15.51 -38.82 -36.55
CA THR A 4 14.67 -37.79 -35.90
C THR A 4 15.42 -36.71 -35.15
N ALA A 5 15.45 -35.53 -35.79
CA ALA A 5 15.65 -34.24 -35.18
C ALA A 5 14.62 -34.00 -34.05
N ALA A 6 15.10 -33.48 -32.93
CA ALA A 6 14.30 -32.75 -31.97
C ALA A 6 14.95 -31.37 -31.83
N SER A 7 14.63 -30.47 -32.76
CA SER A 7 14.78 -29.04 -32.54
C SER A 7 13.71 -28.63 -31.54
N GLY A 8 14.09 -28.57 -30.27
CA GLY A 8 13.31 -27.85 -29.27
C GLY A 8 13.41 -26.37 -29.58
N ASP A 9 12.44 -25.85 -30.33
CA ASP A 9 12.13 -24.42 -30.30
C ASP A 9 11.54 -24.12 -28.91
N GLU A 10 12.42 -23.90 -27.93
CA GLU A 10 12.07 -23.06 -26.80
C GLU A 10 11.94 -21.64 -27.35
N GLU A 11 10.70 -21.25 -27.69
CA GLU A 11 10.33 -19.84 -27.80
C GLU A 11 10.80 -19.13 -26.51
N LYS A 12 11.94 -18.45 -26.59
CA LYS A 12 12.33 -17.45 -25.61
C LYS A 12 11.22 -16.41 -25.59
N LYS A 13 10.29 -16.52 -24.63
CA LYS A 13 9.43 -15.41 -24.23
C LYS A 13 10.37 -14.25 -23.90
N GLU A 14 10.48 -13.28 -24.81
CA GLU A 14 11.09 -11.99 -24.52
C GLU A 14 10.42 -11.45 -23.27
N GLN A 15 11.17 -11.43 -22.17
CA GLN A 15 10.66 -10.99 -20.88
C GLN A 15 10.56 -9.47 -20.95
N LYS A 16 9.33 -8.97 -21.10
CA LYS A 16 9.04 -7.54 -21.22
C LYS A 16 9.65 -6.80 -20.03
N LEU A 17 10.54 -5.84 -20.30
CA LEU A 17 11.15 -5.01 -19.27
C LEU A 17 10.07 -4.11 -18.63
N ILE A 18 9.93 -4.17 -17.31
CA ILE A 18 8.94 -3.35 -16.57
C ILE A 18 9.61 -2.08 -16.07
N ASP A 19 9.18 -0.93 -16.57
CA ASP A 19 9.56 0.38 -16.01
C ASP A 19 8.71 0.69 -14.76
N ALA A 20 9.37 0.78 -13.60
CA ALA A 20 8.75 1.13 -12.33
C ALA A 20 9.28 2.49 -11.84
N MET A 21 8.36 3.34 -11.40
CA MET A 21 8.67 4.70 -10.95
C MET A 21 8.25 4.90 -9.50
N PHE A 22 9.23 5.10 -8.63
CA PHE A 22 9.03 5.54 -7.26
C PHE A 22 8.87 7.05 -7.21
N LEU A 23 7.83 7.53 -6.54
CA LEU A 23 7.74 8.93 -6.16
C LEU A 23 8.47 9.16 -4.87
N CYS A 24 9.28 10.22 -4.85
CA CYS A 24 10.20 10.48 -3.76
C CYS A 24 10.19 11.97 -3.41
N ASP A 25 10.15 12.29 -2.11
CA ASP A 25 10.40 13.65 -1.64
C ASP A 25 11.87 14.04 -1.92
N GLU A 26 12.80 13.12 -1.69
CA GLU A 26 14.23 13.25 -1.94
C GLU A 26 14.83 11.88 -2.24
N TRP A 27 16.03 11.85 -2.81
CA TRP A 27 16.82 10.63 -2.95
C TRP A 27 17.56 10.25 -1.65
N LYS A 28 18.12 11.26 -0.95
CA LYS A 28 18.83 11.08 0.31
C LYS A 28 17.91 10.55 1.41
N SER A 29 18.51 10.01 2.48
CA SER A 29 17.81 9.56 3.69
C SER A 29 17.74 10.65 4.78
N SER A 30 17.63 11.93 4.41
CA SER A 30 17.77 13.08 5.34
C SER A 30 16.47 13.50 6.06
N LYS A 31 15.31 13.32 5.44
CA LYS A 31 13.97 13.70 5.94
C LYS A 31 13.28 12.59 6.73
N GLY A 32 14.02 11.52 6.98
CA GLY A 32 13.70 10.48 7.95
C GLY A 32 13.09 9.22 7.31
N ARG A 33 12.32 8.50 8.13
CA ARG A 33 11.86 7.13 7.90
C ARG A 33 11.33 6.82 6.49
N LEU A 34 10.56 7.73 5.90
CA LEU A 34 9.97 7.49 4.58
C LEU A 34 11.01 7.55 3.45
N SER A 35 11.88 8.56 3.44
CA SER A 35 12.91 8.65 2.40
C SER A 35 13.94 7.53 2.53
N THR A 36 14.30 7.16 3.76
CA THR A 36 15.15 5.98 4.03
C THR A 36 14.54 4.69 3.46
N PHE A 37 13.30 4.36 3.81
CA PHE A 37 12.66 3.15 3.30
C PHE A 37 12.58 3.14 1.77
N ASN A 38 12.19 4.28 1.18
CA ASN A 38 11.97 4.38 -0.25
C ASN A 38 13.27 4.20 -1.05
N ARG A 39 14.36 4.86 -0.60
CA ARG A 39 15.70 4.71 -1.19
C ARG A 39 16.15 3.25 -1.12
N GLU A 40 16.09 2.64 0.06
CA GLU A 40 16.56 1.27 0.28
C GLU A 40 15.73 0.27 -0.50
N PHE A 41 14.41 0.48 -0.59
CA PHE A 41 13.55 -0.37 -1.39
C PHE A 41 13.85 -0.24 -2.88
N ALA A 42 14.03 0.97 -3.41
CA ALA A 42 14.39 1.19 -4.80
C ALA A 42 15.74 0.55 -5.17
N ILE A 43 16.76 0.70 -4.33
CA ILE A 43 18.08 0.09 -4.51
C ILE A 43 17.98 -1.43 -4.56
N ASN A 44 17.36 -2.03 -3.53
CA ASN A 44 17.28 -3.49 -3.43
C ASN A 44 16.38 -4.09 -4.51
N LEU A 45 15.34 -3.37 -4.94
CA LEU A 45 14.50 -3.80 -6.05
C LEU A 45 15.27 -3.74 -7.37
N ALA A 46 16.03 -2.67 -7.62
CA ALA A 46 16.88 -2.55 -8.82
C ALA A 46 17.91 -3.69 -8.88
N GLU A 47 18.58 -3.99 -7.76
CA GLU A 47 19.53 -5.10 -7.67
C GLU A 47 18.86 -6.46 -7.91
N THR A 48 17.75 -6.73 -7.22
CA THR A 48 17.06 -8.03 -7.29
C THR A 48 16.47 -8.29 -8.68
N THR A 49 16.02 -7.23 -9.36
CA THR A 49 15.27 -7.35 -10.62
C THR A 49 16.09 -6.96 -11.85
N ALA A 50 17.41 -6.88 -11.71
CA ALA A 50 18.35 -6.54 -12.77
C ALA A 50 18.06 -7.35 -14.05
N GLY A 51 17.81 -6.63 -15.15
CA GLY A 51 17.50 -7.22 -16.46
C GLY A 51 16.02 -7.54 -16.71
N SER A 52 15.15 -7.43 -15.69
CA SER A 52 13.69 -7.62 -15.83
C SER A 52 12.88 -6.35 -15.50
N MET A 53 13.42 -5.44 -14.70
CA MET A 53 12.81 -4.16 -14.42
C MET A 53 13.81 -3.01 -14.54
N LYS A 54 13.31 -1.83 -14.88
CA LYS A 54 14.05 -0.58 -14.84
C LYS A 54 13.46 0.31 -13.77
N ILE A 55 14.28 0.70 -12.80
CA ILE A 55 13.83 1.44 -11.63
C ILE A 55 14.15 2.93 -11.79
N HIS A 56 13.11 3.75 -11.65
CA HIS A 56 13.18 5.19 -11.70
C HIS A 56 12.76 5.78 -10.34
N CYS A 57 13.43 6.84 -9.90
CA CYS A 57 13.00 7.65 -8.77
C CYS A 57 12.68 9.06 -9.27
N TYR A 58 11.41 9.45 -9.23
CA TYR A 58 10.97 10.80 -9.55
C TYR A 58 10.92 11.64 -8.27
N VAL A 59 11.87 12.57 -8.14
CA VAL A 59 12.16 13.33 -6.91
C VAL A 59 11.76 14.79 -7.00
N SER A 60 11.25 15.34 -5.90
CA SER A 60 10.95 16.77 -5.81
C SER A 60 12.21 17.64 -5.91
N ASN A 61 13.32 17.14 -5.38
CA ASN A 61 14.60 17.80 -5.41
C ASN A 61 15.76 16.78 -5.42
N SER A 62 16.82 17.13 -6.13
CA SER A 62 18.11 16.42 -6.14
C SER A 62 19.24 17.33 -6.60
N ASP A 63 20.47 16.98 -6.20
CA ASP A 63 21.72 17.53 -6.72
C ASP A 63 22.45 16.51 -7.63
N ASP A 64 23.59 16.89 -8.24
CA ASP A 64 24.31 15.98 -9.15
C ASP A 64 24.91 14.77 -8.41
N ARG A 65 25.29 14.93 -7.14
CA ARG A 65 25.78 13.81 -6.32
C ARG A 65 24.68 12.80 -6.03
N ASP A 66 23.44 13.25 -5.87
CA ASP A 66 22.28 12.36 -5.74
C ASP A 66 22.10 11.50 -6.99
N ARG A 67 22.29 12.09 -8.18
CA ARG A 67 22.18 11.37 -9.45
C ARG A 67 23.30 10.33 -9.58
N GLU A 68 24.54 10.73 -9.32
CA GLU A 68 25.71 9.85 -9.34
C GLU A 68 25.60 8.72 -8.31
N ASP A 69 25.07 8.99 -7.12
CA ASP A 69 24.82 7.97 -6.09
C ASP A 69 23.73 6.99 -6.54
N ALA A 70 22.60 7.47 -7.08
CA ALA A 70 21.53 6.62 -7.58
C ALA A 70 21.99 5.71 -8.74
N GLU A 71 22.79 6.26 -9.67
CA GLU A 71 23.33 5.53 -10.81
C GLU A 71 24.22 4.36 -10.38
N GLN A 72 24.99 4.49 -9.29
CA GLN A 72 25.81 3.40 -8.74
C GLN A 72 24.98 2.19 -8.31
N PHE A 73 23.71 2.40 -7.96
CA PHE A 73 22.77 1.34 -7.57
C PHE A 73 21.83 0.92 -8.70
N GLY A 74 22.08 1.37 -9.95
CA GLY A 74 21.22 1.06 -11.09
C GLY A 74 19.84 1.73 -11.04
N VAL A 75 19.71 2.82 -10.28
CA VAL A 75 18.46 3.60 -10.17
C VAL A 75 18.57 4.89 -10.97
N ASN A 76 17.60 5.14 -11.85
CA ASN A 76 17.57 6.38 -12.64
C ASN A 76 16.84 7.49 -11.88
N LEU A 77 17.56 8.53 -11.49
CA LEU A 77 17.01 9.66 -10.73
C LEU A 77 16.52 10.79 -11.65
N ILE A 78 15.24 11.13 -11.54
CA ILE A 78 14.59 12.16 -12.36
C ILE A 78 14.08 13.28 -11.47
N LYS A 79 14.57 14.51 -11.70
CA LYS A 79 14.17 15.68 -10.91
C LYS A 79 12.92 16.34 -11.49
N ALA A 80 11.92 16.60 -10.65
CA ALA A 80 10.75 17.39 -10.99
C ALA A 80 11.11 18.86 -11.24
N ARG A 81 10.37 19.51 -12.15
CA ARG A 81 10.52 20.95 -12.40
C ARG A 81 9.77 21.71 -11.31
N SER A 82 10.37 22.77 -10.78
CA SER A 82 9.70 23.62 -9.80
C SER A 82 8.42 24.22 -10.39
N VAL A 83 7.36 24.26 -9.58
CA VAL A 83 6.08 24.89 -9.94
C VAL A 83 6.14 26.35 -9.48
N PRO A 84 6.10 27.34 -10.39
CA PRO A 84 6.12 28.75 -10.00
C PRO A 84 4.94 29.10 -9.08
N GLY A 85 5.22 29.77 -7.96
CA GLY A 85 4.20 30.23 -7.02
C GLY A 85 3.70 29.19 -6.01
N SER A 86 4.13 27.93 -6.12
CA SER A 86 3.84 26.91 -5.10
C SER A 86 4.81 26.97 -3.93
N ALA A 87 4.29 26.85 -2.72
CA ALA A 87 5.06 26.65 -1.50
C ALA A 87 5.20 25.17 -1.10
N ASP A 88 4.44 24.27 -1.75
CA ASP A 88 4.51 22.82 -1.48
C ASP A 88 5.56 22.17 -2.39
N PRO A 89 6.69 21.69 -1.83
CA PRO A 89 7.72 21.06 -2.64
C PRO A 89 7.25 19.77 -3.31
N LEU A 90 6.19 19.10 -2.84
CA LEU A 90 5.70 17.86 -3.44
C LEU A 90 4.71 18.10 -4.59
N GLU A 91 4.19 19.32 -4.74
CA GLU A 91 3.25 19.65 -5.80
C GLU A 91 3.85 19.42 -7.19
N CYS A 92 5.16 19.66 -7.34
CA CYS A 92 5.87 19.43 -8.59
C CYS A 92 5.79 17.97 -9.08
N LEU A 93 5.61 17.00 -8.19
CA LEU A 93 5.50 15.59 -8.54
C LEU A 93 4.18 15.25 -9.28
N LYS A 94 3.18 16.14 -9.23
CA LYS A 94 1.94 16.00 -10.01
C LYS A 94 2.11 16.39 -11.48
N PHE A 95 3.22 17.05 -11.83
CA PHE A 95 3.44 17.64 -13.15
C PHE A 95 4.68 17.02 -13.83
N PRO A 96 4.52 15.85 -14.47
CA PRO A 96 5.64 15.17 -15.09
C PRO A 96 6.23 16.01 -16.24
N PRO A 97 7.56 16.15 -16.35
CA PRO A 97 8.17 16.77 -17.51
C PRO A 97 7.91 15.92 -18.76
N SER A 98 7.87 16.53 -19.95
CA SER A 98 7.64 15.80 -21.21
C SER A 98 8.73 14.76 -21.54
N GLN A 99 9.88 14.82 -20.86
CA GLN A 99 10.97 13.85 -20.95
C GLN A 99 10.81 12.67 -19.97
N LEU A 100 9.77 12.67 -19.12
CA LEU A 100 9.55 11.58 -18.17
C LEU A 100 9.17 10.32 -18.95
N PRO A 101 9.82 9.18 -18.71
CA PRO A 101 9.38 7.89 -19.25
C PRO A 101 7.92 7.64 -18.87
N ASN A 102 7.15 6.96 -19.72
CA ASN A 102 5.82 6.48 -19.36
C ASN A 102 5.98 5.15 -18.60
N PRO A 103 5.96 5.13 -17.25
CA PRO A 103 6.24 3.91 -16.52
C PRO A 103 5.05 2.96 -16.58
N HIS A 104 5.33 1.66 -16.52
CA HIS A 104 4.29 0.64 -16.38
C HIS A 104 3.71 0.60 -14.96
N LEU A 105 4.45 1.13 -13.98
CA LEU A 105 4.07 1.14 -12.57
C LEU A 105 4.50 2.45 -11.91
N VAL A 106 3.61 3.06 -11.14
CA VAL A 106 3.92 4.19 -10.25
C VAL A 106 3.72 3.77 -8.80
N ILE A 107 4.74 4.01 -7.96
CA ILE A 107 4.75 3.65 -6.54
C ILE A 107 4.69 4.94 -5.71
N GLY A 108 3.56 5.13 -5.02
CA GLY A 108 3.35 6.21 -4.06
C GLY A 108 3.28 5.70 -2.63
N HIS A 109 3.78 6.49 -1.68
CA HIS A 109 3.77 6.15 -0.26
C HIS A 109 2.83 7.03 0.57
N GLY A 110 1.80 6.39 1.13
CA GLY A 110 0.84 6.99 2.05
C GLY A 110 0.25 8.29 1.53
N ARG A 111 -0.15 9.19 2.44
CA ARG A 111 -0.73 10.48 2.06
C ARG A 111 0.22 11.41 1.30
N LYS A 112 1.53 11.38 1.61
CA LYS A 112 2.51 12.35 1.07
C LYS A 112 2.73 12.18 -0.44
N LEU A 113 2.78 10.93 -0.89
CA LEU A 113 3.17 10.61 -2.26
C LEU A 113 2.05 9.86 -3.02
N GLY A 114 1.00 9.43 -2.33
CA GLY A 114 -0.14 8.76 -2.95
C GLY A 114 -0.96 9.66 -3.87
N SER A 115 -1.20 10.92 -3.50
CA SER A 115 -1.92 11.85 -4.39
C SER A 115 -1.13 12.15 -5.67
N PRO A 116 0.17 12.50 -5.62
CA PRO A 116 1.01 12.59 -6.82
C PRO A 116 1.02 11.30 -7.65
N ALA A 117 1.07 10.13 -7.03
CA ALA A 117 1.06 8.84 -7.74
C ALA A 117 -0.27 8.62 -8.47
N TYR A 118 -1.39 8.89 -7.80
CA TYR A 118 -2.72 8.85 -8.40
C TYR A 118 -2.83 9.83 -9.59
N SER A 119 -2.33 11.07 -9.44
CA SER A 119 -2.34 12.07 -10.52
C SER A 119 -1.52 11.64 -11.74
N LEU A 120 -0.35 11.02 -11.53
CA LEU A 120 0.46 10.48 -12.62
C LEU A 120 -0.21 9.27 -13.28
N ALA A 121 -0.90 8.44 -12.51
CA ALA A 121 -1.63 7.28 -13.03
C ALA A 121 -2.92 7.68 -13.79
N GLN A 122 -3.55 8.81 -13.46
CA GLN A 122 -4.89 9.14 -13.94
C GLN A 122 -4.99 10.38 -14.85
N ILE A 123 -3.96 11.23 -14.95
CA ILE A 123 -3.96 12.53 -15.67
C ILE A 123 -5.37 13.15 -15.78
N THR A 124 -5.98 13.55 -14.67
CA THR A 124 -6.83 14.76 -14.59
C THR A 124 -7.20 15.14 -13.14
N LYS A 125 -6.60 16.27 -12.74
CA LYS A 125 -7.00 17.31 -11.78
C LYS A 125 -7.23 17.00 -10.29
N SER A 126 -6.69 17.95 -9.53
CA SER A 126 -6.37 18.03 -8.11
C SER A 126 -7.37 18.92 -7.35
N ASP A 127 -7.45 18.77 -6.02
CA ASP A 127 -7.13 19.79 -4.98
C ASP A 127 -7.64 19.29 -3.61
N THR A 128 -6.98 19.48 -2.47
CA THR A 128 -6.80 20.76 -1.74
C THR A 128 -6.01 20.52 -0.43
N ALA A 129 -5.59 21.62 0.21
CA ALA A 129 -4.73 21.75 1.38
C ALA A 129 -5.43 21.86 2.76
N ALA A 130 -4.60 21.75 3.81
CA ALA A 130 -4.60 22.48 5.11
C ALA A 130 -5.08 21.82 6.45
N GLU A 131 -4.18 21.98 7.45
CA GLU A 131 -4.24 22.26 8.91
C GLU A 131 -4.70 21.23 10.00
N ASP A 132 -3.86 21.16 11.07
CA ASP A 132 -3.77 20.18 12.18
C ASP A 132 -4.83 20.31 13.30
N THR A 133 -5.70 19.30 13.38
CA THR A 133 -6.69 19.03 14.45
C THR A 133 -6.98 17.51 14.55
N ILE A 134 -7.75 17.07 15.56
CA ILE A 134 -8.31 15.69 15.63
C ILE A 134 -9.14 15.37 14.36
N GLU A 135 -9.87 16.37 13.88
CA GLU A 135 -10.58 16.32 12.61
C GLU A 135 -9.62 16.12 11.42
N GLU A 136 -8.41 16.70 11.46
CA GLU A 136 -7.39 16.43 10.45
C GLU A 136 -6.88 15.00 10.51
N ASN A 137 -6.76 14.37 11.69
CA ASN A 137 -6.37 12.95 11.76
C ASN A 137 -7.42 12.04 11.11
N GLU A 138 -8.71 12.34 11.28
CA GLU A 138 -9.79 11.66 10.55
C GLU A 138 -9.72 11.94 9.04
N LYS A 139 -9.49 13.19 8.63
CA LYS A 139 -9.31 13.57 7.22
C LYS A 139 -8.10 12.87 6.59
N LYS A 140 -6.93 12.90 7.24
CA LYS A 140 -5.70 12.18 6.85
C LYS A 140 -5.99 10.70 6.67
N HIS A 141 -6.68 10.10 7.63
CA HIS A 141 -7.02 8.69 7.57
C HIS A 141 -7.97 8.38 6.42
N LYS A 142 -9.00 9.20 6.21
CA LYS A 142 -9.93 9.07 5.08
C LYS A 142 -9.20 9.18 3.74
N MET A 143 -8.32 10.16 3.59
CA MET A 143 -7.48 10.32 2.38
C MET A 143 -6.63 9.07 2.12
N GLU A 144 -5.98 8.50 3.14
CA GLU A 144 -5.20 7.27 2.98
C GLU A 144 -6.07 6.08 2.54
N ILE A 145 -7.27 5.94 3.09
CA ILE A 145 -8.22 4.90 2.68
C ILE A 145 -8.70 5.09 1.25
N ASP A 146 -9.00 6.32 0.84
CA ASP A 146 -9.45 6.63 -0.52
C ASP A 146 -8.33 6.37 -1.55
N LEU A 147 -7.08 6.73 -1.22
CA LEU A 147 -5.90 6.37 -2.01
C LEU A 147 -5.73 4.85 -2.13
N CYS A 148 -5.92 4.11 -1.04
CA CYS A 148 -5.84 2.64 -1.09
C CYS A 148 -6.93 2.01 -1.96
N LYS A 149 -8.15 2.57 -1.98
CA LYS A 149 -9.23 2.08 -2.87
C LYS A 149 -8.98 2.40 -4.33
N ALA A 150 -8.27 3.49 -4.60
CA ALA A 150 -7.93 3.92 -5.95
C ALA A 150 -6.70 3.19 -6.53
N ALA A 151 -5.87 2.58 -5.68
CA ALA A 151 -4.67 1.88 -6.10
C ALA A 151 -4.97 0.46 -6.63
N ASP A 152 -4.25 0.04 -7.67
CA ASP A 152 -4.34 -1.32 -8.22
C ASP A 152 -3.79 -2.38 -7.27
N ALA A 153 -2.85 -1.98 -6.40
CA ALA A 153 -2.29 -2.81 -5.35
C ALA A 153 -1.96 -1.98 -4.11
N VAL A 154 -2.25 -2.53 -2.93
CA VAL A 154 -1.91 -1.91 -1.65
C VAL A 154 -0.87 -2.77 -0.94
N VAL A 155 0.26 -2.15 -0.59
CA VAL A 155 1.35 -2.81 0.14
C VAL A 155 1.64 -2.08 1.44
N ALA A 156 1.50 -2.78 2.56
CA ALA A 156 1.77 -2.28 3.91
C ALA A 156 3.16 -2.68 4.37
N VAL A 157 3.87 -1.77 5.05
CA VAL A 157 5.18 -2.05 5.66
C VAL A 157 4.95 -2.74 7.01
N GLY A 158 5.12 -4.06 7.05
CA GLY A 158 4.88 -4.90 8.21
C GLY A 158 3.44 -5.34 8.44
N SER A 159 3.27 -6.43 9.18
CA SER A 159 1.97 -7.08 9.40
C SER A 159 1.01 -6.26 10.26
N ARG A 160 1.52 -5.40 11.15
CA ARG A 160 0.69 -4.51 11.97
C ARG A 160 -0.09 -3.53 11.09
N LEU A 161 0.59 -2.87 10.15
CA LEU A 161 -0.06 -2.01 9.17
C LEU A 161 -0.96 -2.81 8.22
N GLN A 162 -0.53 -4.01 7.79
CA GLN A 162 -1.37 -4.88 6.95
C GLN A 162 -2.71 -5.15 7.63
N LYS A 163 -2.72 -5.67 8.86
CA LYS A 163 -3.94 -5.94 9.64
C LYS A 163 -4.79 -4.68 9.82
N LYS A 164 -4.15 -3.54 10.11
CA LYS A 164 -4.83 -2.24 10.28
C LYS A 164 -5.62 -1.87 9.02
N TYR A 165 -5.02 -2.00 7.84
CA TYR A 165 -5.66 -1.63 6.57
C TYR A 165 -6.60 -2.71 6.04
N SER A 166 -6.28 -4.00 6.17
CA SER A 166 -7.16 -5.11 5.76
C SER A 166 -8.52 -5.07 6.46
N ARG A 167 -8.57 -4.69 7.75
CA ARG A 167 -9.84 -4.55 8.49
C ARG A 167 -10.72 -3.42 7.95
N ARG A 168 -10.14 -2.42 7.28
CA ARG A 168 -10.83 -1.22 6.78
C ARG A 168 -11.13 -1.31 5.28
N LEU A 169 -10.34 -2.08 4.55
CA LEU A 169 -10.43 -2.26 3.10
C LEU A 169 -10.97 -3.66 2.80
N LEU A 170 -12.27 -3.88 3.05
CA LEU A 170 -12.89 -5.21 2.95
C LEU A 170 -12.77 -5.86 1.56
N ASN A 171 -12.67 -5.05 0.51
CA ASN A 171 -12.64 -5.50 -0.88
C ASN A 171 -11.26 -5.31 -1.55
N VAL A 172 -10.24 -4.86 -0.81
CA VAL A 172 -8.88 -4.66 -1.35
C VAL A 172 -7.92 -5.56 -0.58
N GLU A 173 -7.23 -6.42 -1.30
CA GLU A 173 -6.20 -7.25 -0.69
C GLU A 173 -4.97 -6.40 -0.34
N VAL A 174 -4.69 -6.29 0.96
CA VAL A 174 -3.49 -5.59 1.44
C VAL A 174 -2.34 -6.58 1.55
N LYS A 175 -1.35 -6.44 0.68
CA LYS A 175 -0.09 -7.18 0.76
C LYS A 175 0.81 -6.56 1.83
N VAL A 176 1.75 -7.34 2.33
CA VAL A 176 2.76 -6.87 3.29
C VAL A 176 4.12 -6.80 2.62
N ILE A 177 5.03 -5.95 3.09
CA ILE A 177 6.48 -6.03 2.86
C ILE A 177 7.18 -5.81 4.20
N ASN A 178 8.17 -6.63 4.52
CA ASN A 178 9.01 -6.42 5.71
C ASN A 178 10.39 -5.93 5.26
N PRO A 179 10.83 -4.72 5.65
CA PRO A 179 12.15 -4.24 5.29
C PRO A 179 13.25 -5.17 5.84
N GLY A 180 14.27 -5.42 5.01
CA GLY A 180 15.47 -6.14 5.39
C GLY A 180 16.47 -5.26 6.16
N ILE A 181 17.57 -5.87 6.60
CA ILE A 181 18.68 -5.15 7.26
C ILE A 181 19.24 -4.04 6.36
N PHE A 182 19.52 -2.88 6.95
CA PHE A 182 20.14 -1.74 6.30
C PHE A 182 21.66 -1.93 6.25
N GLY A 183 22.18 -2.26 5.06
CA GLY A 183 23.60 -2.60 4.87
C GLY A 183 24.56 -1.49 5.30
N GLU A 184 24.16 -0.22 5.14
CA GLU A 184 24.97 0.95 5.53
C GLU A 184 25.36 0.96 7.02
N PHE A 185 24.54 0.37 7.90
CA PHE A 185 24.83 0.28 9.33
C PHE A 185 25.66 -0.95 9.71
N SER A 186 25.80 -1.96 8.85
CA SER A 186 26.39 -3.26 9.20
C SER A 186 27.93 -3.30 9.34
N ASN A 187 28.65 -2.19 9.10
CA ASN A 187 30.13 -2.16 9.22
C ASN A 187 30.56 -1.86 10.67
N GLU A 188 30.98 -2.91 11.38
CA GLU A 188 31.40 -2.92 12.80
C GLU A 188 32.84 -2.45 13.03
N SER A 189 33.73 -2.64 12.04
CA SER A 189 35.19 -2.63 12.23
C SER A 189 35.86 -1.27 12.47
N LYS A 190 35.10 -0.16 12.54
CA LYS A 190 35.68 1.20 12.57
C LYS A 190 35.34 2.05 13.81
N LEU A 191 34.44 1.62 14.69
CA LEU A 191 33.83 2.51 15.69
C LEU A 191 33.76 1.91 17.11
N ALA A 192 34.65 0.98 17.45
CA ALA A 192 34.74 0.46 18.81
C ALA A 192 35.05 1.60 19.79
N VAL A 193 34.03 2.04 20.53
CA VAL A 193 34.19 2.94 21.68
C VAL A 193 34.84 2.11 22.78
N ASP A 194 35.96 2.60 23.33
CA ASP A 194 36.56 1.98 24.51
C ASP A 194 35.59 2.10 25.70
N ARG A 195 34.80 1.05 25.90
CA ARG A 195 33.79 0.98 26.96
C ARG A 195 34.40 0.93 28.36
N SER A 196 35.72 0.70 28.49
CA SER A 196 36.41 0.71 29.79
C SER A 196 36.45 2.10 30.44
N ILE A 197 36.22 3.16 29.66
CA ILE A 197 36.22 4.56 30.11
C ILE A 197 34.81 5.04 30.52
N VAL A 198 33.75 4.36 30.05
CA VAL A 198 32.36 4.79 30.22
C VAL A 198 31.79 4.26 31.55
N LYS A 199 31.48 5.17 32.48
CA LYS A 199 31.04 4.81 33.85
C LYS A 199 29.54 4.61 34.02
N LYS A 200 28.72 4.97 33.02
CA LYS A 200 27.25 4.96 33.09
C LYS A 200 26.66 4.27 31.87
N PHE A 201 25.56 3.58 32.05
CA PHE A 201 24.84 2.88 30.99
C PHE A 201 23.95 3.86 30.22
N ASN A 202 24.26 4.06 28.93
CA ASN A 202 23.57 5.03 28.09
C ASN A 202 22.46 4.36 27.28
N VAL A 203 21.21 4.77 27.53
CA VAL A 203 20.04 4.38 26.74
C VAL A 203 19.71 5.50 25.78
N SER A 204 19.62 5.20 24.49
CA SER A 204 19.29 6.20 23.47
C SER A 204 17.90 5.97 22.87
N VAL A 205 17.21 7.07 22.60
CA VAL A 205 15.95 7.09 21.85
C VAL A 205 16.06 8.04 20.66
N PHE A 206 15.57 7.60 19.50
CA PHE A 206 15.65 8.38 18.27
C PHE A 206 14.26 8.60 17.68
N GLY A 207 13.92 9.86 17.44
CA GLY A 207 12.66 10.22 16.82
C GLY A 207 12.37 11.70 16.93
N ARG A 208 11.43 12.19 16.12
CA ARG A 208 11.08 13.61 16.09
C ARG A 208 10.48 14.05 17.42
N ALA A 209 10.84 15.26 17.86
CA ALA A 209 10.29 15.94 19.03
C ALA A 209 9.18 16.94 18.66
N ALA A 210 8.22 16.54 17.82
CA ALA A 210 6.99 17.33 17.71
C ALA A 210 6.21 17.16 19.03
N PHE A 211 5.68 18.23 19.62
CA PHE A 211 5.05 18.17 20.95
C PHE A 211 3.90 17.15 21.02
N GLU A 212 3.17 16.96 19.92
CA GLU A 212 2.11 15.97 19.76
C GLU A 212 2.64 14.52 19.67
N ASP A 213 3.88 14.34 19.21
CA ASP A 213 4.54 13.03 19.09
C ASP A 213 5.13 12.56 20.43
N LEU A 214 5.42 13.46 21.38
CA LEU A 214 6.19 13.11 22.59
C LEU A 214 5.49 12.03 23.45
N SER A 215 4.17 12.14 23.60
CA SER A 215 3.37 11.15 24.32
C SER A 215 3.13 9.87 23.50
N LEU A 216 2.82 9.98 22.21
CA LEU A 216 2.59 8.80 21.35
C LEU A 216 3.84 7.93 21.20
N LYS A 217 5.03 8.53 21.27
CA LYS A 217 6.32 7.85 21.19
C LYS A 217 6.78 7.24 22.52
N GLY A 218 6.05 7.43 23.61
CA GLY A 218 6.36 6.81 24.90
C GLY A 218 7.67 7.30 25.51
N TYR A 219 8.09 8.52 25.17
CA TYR A 219 9.34 9.06 25.71
C TYR A 219 9.27 9.32 27.21
N ASP A 220 8.09 9.63 27.74
CA ASP A 220 7.81 9.72 29.17
C ASP A 220 8.10 8.40 29.90
N ILE A 221 7.64 7.28 29.37
CA ILE A 221 7.77 5.95 29.99
C ILE A 221 9.24 5.55 30.15
N ILE A 222 10.00 5.63 29.05
CA ILE A 222 11.42 5.28 29.09
C ILE A 222 12.21 6.24 30.00
N THR A 223 11.81 7.51 30.03
CA THR A 223 12.49 8.52 30.84
C THR A 223 12.22 8.31 32.34
N ASN A 224 10.98 7.98 32.72
CA ASN A 224 10.65 7.59 34.09
C ASN A 224 11.37 6.30 34.50
N ALA A 225 11.42 5.32 33.60
CA ALA A 225 12.18 4.09 33.83
C ALA A 225 13.64 4.41 34.17
N ILE A 226 14.33 5.22 33.36
CA ILE A 226 15.72 5.65 33.61
C ILE A 226 15.86 6.47 34.90
N GLY A 227 14.93 7.39 35.16
CA GLY A 227 14.92 8.17 36.41
C GLY A 227 14.86 7.27 37.65
N SER A 228 14.02 6.22 37.61
CA SER A 228 13.86 5.26 38.71
C SER A 228 15.09 4.35 38.95
N LEU A 229 15.89 4.09 37.91
CA LEU A 229 17.10 3.26 37.99
C LEU A 229 18.29 3.99 38.64
N GLY A 230 18.23 5.32 38.70
CA GLY A 230 19.20 6.16 39.39
C GLY A 230 20.46 6.48 38.58
N LYS A 231 21.46 7.06 39.27
CA LYS A 231 22.60 7.79 38.66
C LYS A 231 23.54 7.00 37.74
N ASN A 232 23.44 5.67 37.70
CA ASN A 232 24.25 4.82 36.82
C ASN A 232 23.67 4.75 35.40
N PHE A 233 22.46 5.28 35.19
CA PHE A 233 21.74 5.25 33.92
C PHE A 233 21.55 6.67 33.40
N GLU A 234 21.74 6.83 32.09
CA GLU A 234 21.51 8.09 31.36
C GLU A 234 20.63 7.83 30.14
N LEU A 235 19.91 8.87 29.74
CA LEU A 235 19.08 8.90 28.55
C LEU A 235 19.66 9.92 27.55
N THR A 236 19.93 9.45 26.33
CA THR A 236 20.22 10.33 25.20
C THR A 236 19.01 10.37 24.27
N PHE A 237 18.36 11.53 24.18
CA PHE A 237 17.29 11.78 23.21
C PHE A 237 17.86 12.42 21.95
N VAL A 238 17.60 11.84 20.77
CA VAL A 238 18.04 12.35 19.47
C VAL A 238 16.84 12.65 18.58
N GLY A 239 16.67 13.91 18.21
CA GLY A 239 15.61 14.32 17.28
C GLY A 239 14.90 15.63 17.58
N SER A 240 15.50 16.48 18.43
CA SER A 240 15.02 17.85 18.61
C SER A 240 15.17 18.63 17.31
N SER A 241 14.16 19.44 16.98
CA SER A 241 14.27 20.44 15.92
C SER A 241 15.41 21.43 16.24
N PRO A 242 16.11 21.98 15.23
CA PRO A 242 17.13 22.99 15.44
C PRO A 242 16.59 24.18 16.24
N GLY A 243 17.25 24.53 17.36
CA GLY A 243 16.84 25.63 18.24
C GLY A 243 15.84 25.26 19.34
N GLU A 244 15.27 24.05 19.30
CA GLU A 244 14.22 23.60 20.23
C GLU A 244 14.77 22.73 21.39
N GLN A 245 16.08 22.48 21.44
CA GLN A 245 16.68 21.53 22.40
C GLN A 245 16.34 21.86 23.85
N ARG A 246 16.34 23.14 24.22
CA ARG A 246 15.99 23.58 25.59
C ARG A 246 14.52 23.34 25.91
N LYS A 247 13.62 23.50 24.94
CA LYS A 247 12.18 23.25 25.17
C LYS A 247 11.92 21.76 25.35
N VAL A 248 12.59 20.92 24.56
CA VAL A 248 12.52 19.46 24.70
C VAL A 248 13.13 19.01 26.04
N GLU A 249 14.30 19.54 26.42
CA GLU A 249 14.92 19.28 27.74
C GLU A 249 13.95 19.63 28.88
N GLN A 250 13.35 20.83 28.82
CA GLN A 250 12.41 21.29 29.84
C GLN A 250 11.16 20.39 29.91
N TRP A 251 10.63 19.95 28.76
CA TRP A 251 9.50 19.02 28.74
C TRP A 251 9.83 17.72 29.49
N PHE A 252 11.00 17.12 29.25
CA PHE A 252 11.40 15.91 29.98
C PHE A 252 11.50 16.18 31.49
N LEU A 253 12.13 17.28 31.90
CA LEU A 253 12.31 17.61 33.32
C LEU A 253 10.98 17.90 34.03
N ASP A 254 10.00 18.49 33.33
CA ASP A 254 8.71 18.86 33.91
C ASP A 254 7.72 17.67 33.97
N ASN A 255 7.85 16.70 33.07
CA ASN A 255 6.86 15.64 32.88
C ASN A 255 7.33 14.25 33.35
N THR A 256 8.56 14.13 33.84
CA THR A 256 9.16 12.84 34.20
C THR A 256 10.01 12.94 35.46
N CYS A 257 10.40 11.81 36.04
CA CYS A 257 11.25 11.77 37.24
C CYS A 257 12.77 11.81 36.94
N ILE A 258 13.19 12.15 35.71
CA ILE A 258 14.62 12.17 35.35
C ILE A 258 15.32 13.40 35.90
N ASN A 259 16.58 13.23 36.31
CA ASN A 259 17.43 14.35 36.68
C ASN A 259 18.14 14.92 35.46
N ARG A 260 18.42 16.23 35.48
CA ARG A 260 19.14 16.92 34.41
C ARG A 260 20.51 16.30 34.09
N ASN A 261 21.20 15.77 35.10
CA ASN A 261 22.51 15.13 34.95
C ASN A 261 22.43 13.69 34.37
N GLN A 262 21.23 13.18 34.09
CA GLN A 262 20.98 11.91 33.43
C GLN A 262 20.48 12.11 31.99
N LEU A 263 20.20 13.34 31.55
CA LEU A 263 19.53 13.61 30.28
C LEU A 263 20.44 14.36 29.31
N THR A 264 20.58 13.84 28.11
CA THR A 264 21.26 14.52 26.99
C THR A 264 20.28 14.70 25.83
N ILE A 265 20.09 15.95 25.38
CA ILE A 265 19.26 16.28 24.22
C ILE A 265 20.15 16.59 23.01
N ARG A 266 19.98 15.83 21.93
CA ARG A 266 20.62 16.05 20.63
C ARG A 266 19.61 16.48 19.57
N ARG A 267 20.10 17.28 18.63
CA ARG A 267 19.34 17.66 17.43
C ARG A 267 19.03 16.45 16.57
N TYR A 268 18.00 16.55 15.75
CA TYR A 268 17.78 15.62 14.65
C TYR A 268 19.02 15.53 13.76
N CYS A 269 19.44 14.30 13.47
CA CYS A 269 20.60 14.00 12.64
C CYS A 269 20.14 13.54 11.27
N SER A 270 20.45 14.33 10.25
CA SER A 270 20.20 14.01 8.84
C SER A 270 21.35 13.26 8.17
N GLU A 271 22.51 13.18 8.82
CA GLU A 271 23.72 12.56 8.28
C GLU A 271 23.82 11.09 8.73
N ARG A 272 23.85 10.16 7.77
CA ARG A 272 23.77 8.71 8.05
C ARG A 272 24.99 8.19 8.82
N GLU A 273 26.18 8.67 8.49
CA GLU A 273 27.39 8.30 9.23
C GLU A 273 27.41 8.85 10.66
N GLU A 274 26.94 10.08 10.90
CA GLU A 274 26.81 10.60 12.27
C GLU A 274 25.75 9.78 13.04
N LEU A 275 24.60 9.49 12.44
CA LEU A 275 23.56 8.64 13.05
C LEU A 275 24.10 7.26 13.43
N LYS A 276 24.89 6.64 12.56
CA LYS A 276 25.58 5.38 12.82
C LYS A 276 26.51 5.46 14.02
N VAL A 277 27.31 6.53 14.12
CA VAL A 277 28.16 6.79 15.30
C VAL A 277 27.30 6.92 16.56
N MET A 278 26.14 7.58 16.50
CA MET A 278 25.24 7.67 17.66
C MET A 278 24.69 6.31 18.10
N PHE A 279 24.39 5.41 17.17
CA PHE A 279 24.01 4.04 17.53
C PHE A 279 25.14 3.34 18.29
N TYR A 280 26.38 3.41 17.80
CA TYR A 280 27.53 2.81 18.50
C TYR A 280 27.89 3.46 19.84
N GLN A 281 27.48 4.71 20.05
CA GLN A 281 27.59 5.40 21.35
C GLN A 281 26.52 4.94 22.38
N SER A 282 25.57 4.12 21.95
CA SER A 282 24.47 3.65 22.79
C SER A 282 24.81 2.26 23.35
N ASP A 283 24.57 2.05 24.65
CA ASP A 283 24.60 0.70 25.22
C ASP A 283 23.30 -0.05 24.92
N LEU A 284 22.21 0.71 24.74
CA LEU A 284 20.89 0.22 24.41
C LEU A 284 20.12 1.27 23.60
N VAL A 285 19.43 0.86 22.55
CA VAL A 285 18.45 1.71 21.84
C VAL A 285 17.04 1.27 22.20
N ALA A 286 16.22 2.21 22.70
CA ALA A 286 14.83 1.95 23.06
C ALA A 286 13.86 2.50 22.00
N LEU A 287 12.82 1.72 21.70
CA LEU A 287 11.64 2.16 20.94
C LEU A 287 10.39 1.97 21.81
N PRO A 288 10.08 2.91 22.72
CA PRO A 288 9.01 2.77 23.71
C PRO A 288 7.63 3.21 23.20
N SER A 289 7.43 3.28 21.89
CA SER A 289 6.19 3.81 21.30
C SER A 289 4.94 3.07 21.77
N ARG A 290 3.92 3.83 22.21
CA ARG A 290 2.54 3.34 22.44
C ARG A 290 1.84 2.93 21.15
N THR A 291 2.22 3.57 20.06
CA THR A 291 1.81 3.15 18.72
C THR A 291 2.89 3.43 17.70
N GLU A 292 3.30 2.39 16.98
CA GLU A 292 4.25 2.51 15.88
C GLU A 292 3.85 1.65 14.69
N GLY A 293 3.86 2.24 13.49
CA GLY A 293 3.43 1.53 12.28
C GLY A 293 4.35 0.35 11.98
N PHE A 294 5.65 0.63 11.84
CA PHE A 294 6.69 -0.38 11.74
C PHE A 294 7.75 -0.17 12.83
N GLY A 295 8.50 0.93 12.76
CA GLY A 295 9.59 1.21 13.70
C GLY A 295 10.97 1.06 13.07
N LEU A 296 11.19 1.73 11.92
CA LEU A 296 12.43 1.61 11.15
C LEU A 296 13.67 1.97 11.98
N VAL A 297 13.57 2.89 12.94
CA VAL A 297 14.67 3.24 13.85
C VAL A 297 15.19 2.03 14.62
N ALA A 298 14.31 1.16 15.11
CA ALA A 298 14.73 -0.06 15.78
C ALA A 298 15.41 -1.02 14.80
N LEU A 299 14.91 -1.09 13.56
CA LEU A 299 15.57 -1.88 12.52
C LEU A 299 16.94 -1.30 12.11
N GLU A 300 17.12 0.02 12.10
CA GLU A 300 18.42 0.68 11.89
C GLU A 300 19.39 0.32 13.02
N ALA A 301 18.95 0.35 14.29
CA ALA A 301 19.76 -0.06 15.44
C ALA A 301 20.11 -1.57 15.42
N ILE A 302 19.15 -2.43 15.08
CA ILE A 302 19.40 -3.87 14.85
C ILE A 302 20.41 -4.05 13.71
N SER A 303 20.28 -3.27 12.63
CA SER A 303 21.21 -3.32 11.49
C SER A 303 22.64 -2.91 11.89
N ALA A 304 22.77 -1.99 12.86
CA ALA A 304 24.05 -1.59 13.46
C ALA A 304 24.62 -2.64 14.43
N GLY A 305 23.89 -3.70 14.76
CA GLY A 305 24.32 -4.68 15.75
C GLY A 305 24.33 -4.13 17.18
N VAL A 306 23.47 -3.14 17.47
CA VAL A 306 23.36 -2.51 18.80
C VAL A 306 22.20 -3.14 19.57
N PRO A 307 22.33 -3.36 20.89
CA PRO A 307 21.23 -3.88 21.70
C PRO A 307 19.98 -3.01 21.60
N VAL A 308 18.81 -3.64 21.54
CA VAL A 308 17.52 -2.94 21.42
C VAL A 308 16.50 -3.44 22.43
N LEU A 309 15.61 -2.56 22.85
CA LEU A 309 14.34 -2.90 23.49
C LEU A 309 13.21 -2.19 22.75
N VAL A 310 12.18 -2.92 22.36
CA VAL A 310 11.06 -2.38 21.57
C VAL A 310 9.73 -2.67 22.26
N SER A 311 8.82 -1.69 22.22
CA SER A 311 7.43 -1.90 22.64
C SER A 311 6.74 -2.95 21.79
N GLY A 312 5.96 -3.83 22.43
CA GLY A 312 5.05 -4.77 21.77
C GLY A 312 4.03 -4.08 20.86
N GLU A 313 3.76 -2.79 21.07
CA GLU A 313 2.85 -1.98 20.26
C GLU A 313 3.48 -1.39 18.99
N SER A 314 4.47 -2.09 18.43
CA SER A 314 5.19 -1.72 17.20
C SER A 314 5.14 -2.81 16.13
N GLY A 315 5.19 -2.41 14.85
CA GLY A 315 5.24 -3.38 13.75
C GLY A 315 6.53 -4.20 13.70
N ILE A 316 7.66 -3.65 14.17
CA ILE A 316 8.94 -4.35 14.29
C ILE A 316 8.85 -5.45 15.36
N ALA A 317 8.11 -5.25 16.46
CA ALA A 317 7.85 -6.30 17.43
C ALA A 317 7.10 -7.49 16.80
N GLU A 318 6.07 -7.24 15.97
CA GLU A 318 5.38 -8.32 15.24
C GLU A 318 6.33 -9.06 14.28
N ALA A 319 7.28 -8.35 13.66
CA ALA A 319 8.28 -8.98 12.80
C ALA A 319 9.25 -9.86 13.63
N LEU A 320 9.72 -9.34 14.77
CA LEU A 320 10.65 -9.99 15.70
C LEU A 320 10.08 -11.24 16.36
N GLN A 321 8.76 -11.33 16.55
CA GLN A 321 8.12 -12.56 17.06
C GLN A 321 8.40 -13.80 16.19
N LYS A 322 8.74 -13.61 14.91
CA LYS A 322 9.11 -14.70 13.98
C LYS A 322 10.62 -14.94 13.89
N VAL A 323 11.43 -14.16 14.60
CA VAL A 323 12.88 -14.20 14.58
C VAL A 323 13.37 -14.92 15.84
N GLU A 324 14.30 -15.86 15.69
CA GLU A 324 14.91 -16.51 16.86
C GLU A 324 15.63 -15.47 17.73
N GLY A 325 15.31 -15.46 19.03
CA GLY A 325 15.80 -14.43 19.95
C GLY A 325 15.03 -13.10 19.89
N GLY A 326 14.11 -12.91 18.94
CA GLY A 326 13.39 -11.63 18.82
C GLY A 326 12.44 -11.34 19.99
N ASN A 327 11.85 -12.36 20.62
CA ASN A 327 11.01 -12.16 21.80
C ASN A 327 11.78 -11.64 23.02
N THR A 328 13.11 -11.84 23.08
CA THR A 328 13.90 -11.37 24.24
C THR A 328 14.02 -9.85 24.25
N VAL A 329 13.83 -9.16 23.12
CA VAL A 329 13.95 -7.70 23.04
C VAL A 329 12.61 -6.96 23.03
N ILE A 330 11.49 -7.69 23.15
CA ILE A 330 10.15 -7.10 23.19
C ILE A 330 9.75 -6.84 24.65
N VAL A 331 9.30 -5.61 24.93
CA VAL A 331 8.68 -5.22 26.20
C VAL A 331 7.17 -5.29 26.01
N GLY A 332 6.48 -6.05 26.86
CA GLY A 332 5.07 -6.38 26.65
C GLY A 332 4.14 -5.20 26.87
N SER A 333 4.40 -4.43 27.92
CA SER A 333 3.63 -3.23 28.25
C SER A 333 4.19 -1.97 27.59
N ASP A 334 3.29 -1.20 26.99
CA ASP A 334 3.55 0.12 26.42
C ASP A 334 3.20 1.26 27.38
N GLU A 335 2.84 0.98 28.64
CA GLU A 335 2.56 1.98 29.66
C GLU A 335 3.25 1.70 31.01
N ASP A 336 3.85 0.53 31.20
CA ASP A 336 4.48 0.13 32.47
C ASP A 336 5.97 0.52 32.52
N GLU A 337 6.25 1.68 33.11
CA GLU A 337 7.61 2.16 33.38
C GLU A 337 8.44 1.20 34.24
N SER A 338 7.80 0.39 35.11
CA SER A 338 8.51 -0.58 35.95
C SER A 338 8.97 -1.80 35.15
N GLU A 339 8.18 -2.23 34.16
CA GLU A 339 8.61 -3.27 33.23
C GLU A 339 9.81 -2.79 32.40
N TRP A 340 9.75 -1.57 31.85
CA TRP A 340 10.86 -0.97 31.12
C TRP A 340 12.12 -0.86 31.99
N ALA A 341 11.99 -0.37 33.23
CA ALA A 341 13.12 -0.27 34.16
C ALA A 341 13.73 -1.65 34.46
N ARG A 342 12.90 -2.68 34.69
CA ARG A 342 13.36 -4.05 34.90
C ARG A 342 14.12 -4.57 33.68
N ARG A 343 13.58 -4.42 32.47
CA ARG A 343 14.21 -4.90 31.23
C ARG A 343 15.53 -4.20 30.93
N ILE A 344 15.63 -2.88 31.19
CA ILE A 344 16.88 -2.11 31.07
C ILE A 344 17.91 -2.59 32.09
N ARG A 345 17.49 -2.86 33.34
CA ARG A 345 18.39 -3.38 34.38
C ARG A 345 18.95 -4.76 34.02
N GLU A 346 18.11 -5.65 33.50
CA GLU A 346 18.55 -6.98 33.03
C GLU A 346 19.62 -6.86 31.93
N MET A 347 19.42 -5.96 30.96
CA MET A 347 20.43 -5.68 29.93
C MET A 347 21.72 -5.09 30.53
N TYR A 348 21.61 -4.23 31.55
CA TYR A 348 22.76 -3.65 32.24
C TYR A 348 23.60 -4.69 33.03
N GLU A 349 22.94 -5.70 33.59
CA GLU A 349 23.58 -6.77 34.36
C GLU A 349 24.37 -7.75 33.48
N GLU A 350 24.06 -7.84 32.18
CA GLU A 350 24.88 -8.54 31.20
C GLU A 350 26.25 -7.86 31.01
N SER A 351 27.27 -8.61 30.60
CA SER A 351 28.54 -8.01 30.17
C SER A 351 28.36 -7.24 28.85
N ALA A 352 29.27 -6.31 28.55
CA ALA A 352 29.22 -5.56 27.30
C ALA A 352 29.40 -6.49 26.08
N GLU A 353 30.25 -7.51 26.24
CA GLU A 353 30.53 -8.53 25.24
C GLU A 353 29.29 -9.40 24.98
N GLU A 354 28.58 -9.84 26.02
CA GLU A 354 27.34 -10.61 25.86
C GLU A 354 26.26 -9.82 25.14
N ARG A 355 26.07 -8.54 25.51
CA ARG A 355 25.12 -7.64 24.83
C ARG A 355 25.44 -7.51 23.34
N GLU A 356 26.71 -7.30 23.01
CA GLU A 356 27.17 -7.13 21.63
C GLU A 356 26.98 -8.42 20.81
N VAL A 357 27.38 -9.57 21.36
CA VAL A 357 27.17 -10.88 20.71
C VAL A 357 25.68 -11.15 20.49
N ASN A 358 24.84 -10.85 21.48
CA ASN A 358 23.39 -11.02 21.38
C ASN A 358 22.77 -10.11 20.31
N ALA A 359 23.21 -8.84 20.24
CA ALA A 359 22.71 -7.89 19.25
C ALA A 359 23.11 -8.26 17.82
N VAL A 360 24.37 -8.68 17.61
CA VAL A 360 24.84 -9.19 16.31
C VAL A 360 24.07 -10.46 15.93
N LYS A 361 23.89 -11.40 16.86
CA LYS A 361 23.10 -12.62 16.62
C LYS A 361 21.66 -12.28 16.22
N LEU A 362 21.02 -11.33 16.90
CA LEU A 362 19.68 -10.88 16.56
C LEU A 362 19.61 -10.29 15.14
N ARG A 363 20.59 -9.48 14.74
CA ARG A 363 20.70 -8.92 13.38
C ARG A 363 20.76 -10.03 12.32
N GLU A 364 21.63 -11.02 12.53
CA GLU A 364 21.78 -12.14 11.58
C GLU A 364 20.51 -13.00 11.51
N ASN A 365 19.88 -13.27 12.66
CA ASN A 365 18.61 -13.98 12.71
C ASN A 365 17.50 -13.20 11.98
N TYR A 366 17.43 -11.88 12.14
CA TYR A 366 16.48 -11.05 11.41
C TYR A 366 16.74 -11.10 9.91
N ARG A 367 18.00 -10.98 9.48
CA ARG A 367 18.42 -11.05 8.06
C ARG A 367 18.00 -12.37 7.40
N ASN A 368 18.09 -13.48 8.13
CA ASN A 368 17.70 -14.81 7.66
C ASN A 368 16.18 -14.94 7.44
N VAL A 369 15.38 -14.27 8.26
CA VAL A 369 13.91 -14.29 8.14
C VAL A 369 13.42 -13.28 7.10
N TYR A 370 13.98 -12.07 7.10
CA TYR A 370 13.56 -10.96 6.24
C TYR A 370 14.76 -10.43 5.45
N SER A 371 14.95 -10.98 4.25
CA SER A 371 15.94 -10.48 3.30
C SER A 371 15.29 -9.58 2.25
N TRP A 372 15.97 -8.50 1.90
CA TRP A 372 15.51 -7.60 0.84
C TRP A 372 15.27 -8.33 -0.48
N LYS A 373 16.15 -9.29 -0.83
CA LYS A 373 16.00 -10.11 -2.04
C LYS A 373 14.67 -10.85 -2.08
N ALA A 374 14.32 -11.59 -1.02
CA ALA A 374 13.07 -12.35 -0.98
C ALA A 374 11.82 -11.44 -1.01
N GLU A 375 11.89 -10.30 -0.31
CA GLU A 375 10.82 -9.32 -0.25
C GLU A 375 10.62 -8.60 -1.60
N CYS A 376 11.71 -8.27 -2.29
CA CYS A 376 11.69 -7.68 -3.63
C CYS A 376 11.18 -8.68 -4.68
N GLU A 377 11.55 -9.96 -4.62
CA GLU A 377 11.00 -10.98 -5.52
C GLU A 377 9.48 -11.16 -5.32
N ARG A 378 9.03 -11.16 -4.07
CA ARG A 378 7.59 -11.22 -3.77
C ARG A 378 6.85 -9.99 -4.28
N PHE A 379 7.48 -8.82 -4.21
CA PHE A 379 6.94 -7.58 -4.77
C PHE A 379 6.92 -7.59 -6.30
N LYS A 380 7.98 -8.06 -6.95
CA LYS A 380 8.02 -8.27 -8.41
C LYS A 380 6.87 -9.17 -8.87
N GLY A 381 6.66 -10.32 -8.22
CA GLY A 381 5.56 -11.22 -8.56
C GLY A 381 4.16 -10.63 -8.30
N LEU A 382 4.04 -9.61 -7.43
CA LEU A 382 2.82 -8.82 -7.30
C LEU A 382 2.64 -7.89 -8.50
N ILE A 383 3.70 -7.17 -8.90
CA ILE A 383 3.67 -6.25 -10.02
C ILE A 383 3.34 -6.97 -11.33
N GLU A 384 3.99 -8.11 -11.59
CA GLU A 384 3.72 -8.89 -12.80
C GLU A 384 2.23 -9.26 -12.91
N LYS A 385 1.59 -9.62 -11.78
CA LYS A 385 0.13 -9.89 -11.74
C LYS A 385 -0.72 -8.64 -11.99
N VAL A 386 -0.31 -7.48 -11.49
CA VAL A 386 -1.02 -6.21 -11.72
C VAL A 386 -0.92 -5.84 -13.20
N VAL A 387 0.28 -5.87 -13.77
CA VAL A 387 0.53 -5.54 -15.18
C VAL A 387 -0.16 -6.53 -16.12
N GLU A 388 -0.25 -7.82 -15.78
CA GLU A 388 -1.01 -8.81 -16.56
C GLU A 388 -2.53 -8.57 -16.50
N ASN A 389 -3.05 -8.08 -15.39
CA ASN A 389 -4.47 -7.75 -15.23
C ASN A 389 -4.87 -6.47 -15.96
N ASP A 390 -3.93 -5.52 -16.10
CA ASP A 390 -4.09 -4.29 -16.87
C ASP A 390 -4.02 -4.51 -18.39
N GLN A 391 -3.97 -5.77 -18.85
CA GLN A 391 -4.13 -6.14 -20.26
C GLN A 391 -5.54 -6.64 -20.60
N LYS A 392 -6.54 -6.29 -19.79
CA LYS A 392 -7.92 -6.75 -19.94
C LYS A 392 -8.87 -5.55 -20.10
N LEU A 393 -9.66 -5.57 -21.17
CA LEU A 393 -10.67 -4.56 -21.49
C LEU A 393 -11.90 -4.70 -20.60
N LYS A 394 -12.50 -3.61 -20.13
CA LYS A 394 -13.73 -3.67 -19.32
C LYS A 394 -14.95 -3.31 -20.18
N ILE A 395 -15.92 -4.21 -20.22
CA ILE A 395 -17.24 -3.97 -20.81
C ILE A 395 -18.20 -3.72 -19.65
N LYS A 396 -18.79 -2.53 -19.58
CA LYS A 396 -19.76 -2.19 -18.54
C LYS A 396 -21.17 -2.42 -19.05
N VAL A 397 -22.01 -3.03 -18.22
CA VAL A 397 -23.43 -3.28 -18.48
C VAL A 397 -24.23 -2.66 -17.33
N ASP A 398 -25.08 -1.70 -17.67
CA ASP A 398 -25.98 -0.98 -16.76
C ASP A 398 -27.45 -1.23 -17.13
N VAL A 399 -28.40 -0.81 -16.30
CA VAL A 399 -29.83 -0.81 -16.65
C VAL A 399 -30.14 0.49 -17.39
N GLU A 400 -30.58 0.39 -18.65
CA GLU A 400 -30.99 1.54 -19.45
C GLU A 400 -32.43 1.97 -19.12
N HIS A 401 -33.31 0.99 -18.98
CA HIS A 401 -34.73 1.19 -18.76
C HIS A 401 -35.36 -0.06 -18.11
N MET A 402 -36.35 0.13 -17.26
CA MET A 402 -37.06 -0.96 -16.61
C MET A 402 -38.51 -0.57 -16.36
N LYS A 403 -39.44 -1.50 -16.60
CA LYS A 403 -40.88 -1.32 -16.39
C LYS A 403 -41.42 -2.43 -15.48
N LEU A 404 -42.09 -2.04 -14.41
CA LEU A 404 -42.77 -2.98 -13.50
C LEU A 404 -43.99 -3.61 -14.17
N GLY A 405 -44.27 -4.88 -13.86
CA GLY A 405 -45.48 -5.56 -14.30
C GLY A 405 -46.72 -5.13 -13.51
N ASP A 406 -47.86 -5.03 -14.20
CA ASP A 406 -49.14 -4.72 -13.56
C ASP A 406 -49.50 -5.80 -12.53
N HIS A 407 -49.85 -5.38 -11.32
CA HIS A 407 -50.35 -6.27 -10.27
C HIS A 407 -51.71 -6.86 -10.68
N ASN A 408 -51.71 -8.08 -11.22
CA ASN A 408 -52.88 -8.92 -11.10
C ASN A 408 -52.96 -9.44 -9.67
N ALA A 409 -53.94 -8.91 -8.93
CA ALA A 409 -54.33 -9.43 -7.63
C ALA A 409 -54.65 -10.92 -7.77
N TYR A 410 -53.76 -11.80 -7.30
CA TYR A 410 -54.07 -13.00 -6.51
C TYR A 410 -52.78 -13.68 -6.04
N SER A 411 -52.73 -13.93 -4.74
CA SER A 411 -51.86 -14.85 -4.00
C SER A 411 -50.44 -14.40 -3.64
N THR A 412 -50.36 -13.88 -2.41
CA THR A 412 -49.23 -14.01 -1.48
C THR A 412 -48.54 -15.37 -1.56
N ALA A 413 -47.24 -15.37 -1.84
CA ALA A 413 -46.29 -16.34 -1.30
C ALA A 413 -44.98 -15.61 -1.00
N SER A 414 -44.79 -15.34 0.28
CA SER A 414 -43.55 -14.89 0.90
C SER A 414 -42.41 -15.86 0.61
N VAL A 415 -41.30 -15.37 0.08
CA VAL A 415 -39.99 -16.04 0.13
C VAL A 415 -38.93 -15.03 0.59
N SER A 416 -38.70 -15.10 1.90
CA SER A 416 -37.45 -14.92 2.63
C SER A 416 -36.36 -14.04 2.03
N ALA A 417 -36.19 -12.87 2.64
CA ALA A 417 -34.95 -12.11 2.60
C ALA A 417 -33.77 -12.96 3.11
N LEU A 418 -32.72 -13.08 2.31
CA LEU A 418 -31.38 -13.37 2.79
C LEU A 418 -30.69 -12.02 3.06
N GLU A 419 -30.96 -11.46 4.24
CA GLU A 419 -30.08 -10.45 4.84
C GLU A 419 -29.02 -11.15 5.71
N PRO A 420 -27.74 -10.73 5.64
CA PRO A 420 -26.77 -11.06 6.67
C PRO A 420 -27.09 -10.29 7.95
N ALA A 421 -27.10 -11.03 9.06
CA ALA A 421 -27.53 -10.59 10.38
C ALA A 421 -26.81 -9.32 10.92
N GLY A 422 -27.61 -8.31 11.27
CA GLY A 422 -27.78 -7.86 12.65
C GLY A 422 -26.76 -6.88 13.25
N TYR A 423 -27.10 -5.58 13.24
CA TYR A 423 -26.89 -4.69 14.39
C TYR A 423 -28.22 -4.00 14.71
N GLN A 424 -28.83 -4.36 15.84
CA GLN A 424 -30.01 -3.68 16.39
C GLN A 424 -29.58 -2.38 17.08
N LYS A 425 -30.30 -1.29 16.79
CA LYS A 425 -30.59 -0.28 17.81
C LYS A 425 -32.03 0.22 17.64
N ALA A 426 -32.77 0.11 18.74
CA ALA A 426 -34.15 0.54 18.86
C ALA A 426 -34.27 2.07 18.88
N SER A 427 -35.38 2.58 18.35
CA SER A 427 -36.00 3.80 18.86
C SER A 427 -37.51 3.78 18.60
N THR A 428 -38.20 4.35 19.59
CA THR A 428 -39.64 4.32 19.86
C THR A 428 -40.44 5.36 19.08
N ALA A 429 -41.72 5.03 18.90
CA ALA A 429 -42.83 5.76 18.31
C ALA A 429 -42.93 7.29 18.54
N SER A 430 -43.44 8.04 17.56
CA SER A 430 -44.85 8.45 17.46
C SER A 430 -45.06 9.52 16.38
N GLY A 431 -46.27 9.64 15.83
CA GLY A 431 -46.74 10.90 15.24
C GLY A 431 -47.38 10.82 13.85
N THR A 432 -48.67 10.49 13.82
CA THR A 432 -49.59 10.55 12.68
C THR A 432 -49.72 11.96 12.08
N LYS A 433 -49.69 12.10 10.74
CA LYS A 433 -50.51 13.08 9.99
C LYS A 433 -50.65 12.69 8.51
N ARG A 434 -51.90 12.47 8.09
CA ARG A 434 -52.35 12.27 6.69
C ARG A 434 -52.28 13.58 5.90
N LYS A 435 -51.72 13.57 4.68
CA LYS A 435 -52.45 13.94 3.43
C LYS A 435 -51.58 13.90 2.15
N ARG A 436 -52.26 13.39 1.11
CA ARG A 436 -52.19 13.66 -0.34
C ARG A 436 -51.08 12.99 -1.17
N GLN A 437 -51.62 12.15 -2.05
CA GLN A 437 -51.04 11.49 -3.21
C GLN A 437 -50.81 12.53 -4.32
N SER A 438 -49.55 12.80 -4.65
CA SER A 438 -49.09 13.26 -5.95
C SER A 438 -47.56 13.35 -5.92
N ASP A 439 -46.93 12.65 -6.87
CA ASP A 439 -45.52 12.74 -7.25
C ASP A 439 -44.46 12.33 -6.21
N THR A 440 -44.18 11.02 -6.10
CA THR A 440 -42.95 10.48 -5.50
C THR A 440 -42.78 8.99 -5.86
N ASP A 441 -42.55 8.67 -7.13
CA ASP A 441 -42.13 7.32 -7.58
C ASP A 441 -40.74 7.34 -8.25
N LEU A 442 -39.89 8.31 -7.90
CA LEU A 442 -38.55 8.44 -8.50
C LEU A 442 -37.39 8.05 -7.55
N GLU A 443 -37.65 7.80 -6.26
CA GLU A 443 -36.57 7.58 -5.27
C GLU A 443 -36.28 6.12 -4.91
N ASP A 444 -37.03 5.12 -5.41
CA ASP A 444 -36.87 3.70 -5.02
C ASP A 444 -36.33 2.76 -6.12
N LEU A 445 -35.81 3.31 -7.24
CA LEU A 445 -35.27 2.49 -8.35
C LEU A 445 -33.83 1.98 -8.12
N GLN A 446 -33.01 2.72 -7.37
CA GLN A 446 -31.59 2.40 -7.16
C GLN A 446 -31.34 1.04 -6.44
N PRO A 447 -32.12 0.67 -5.39
CA PRO A 447 -32.00 -0.66 -4.76
C PRO A 447 -32.44 -1.78 -5.71
N LEU A 448 -33.42 -1.52 -6.58
CA LEU A 448 -33.97 -2.50 -7.52
C LEU A 448 -33.03 -2.73 -8.71
N GLU A 449 -32.42 -1.67 -9.26
CA GLU A 449 -31.35 -1.76 -10.28
C GLU A 449 -30.17 -2.60 -9.79
N LYS A 450 -29.71 -2.38 -8.55
CA LYS A 450 -28.66 -3.21 -7.96
C LYS A 450 -29.09 -4.66 -7.82
N ARG A 451 -30.32 -4.95 -7.41
CA ARG A 451 -30.87 -6.31 -7.33
C ARG A 451 -30.94 -6.99 -8.71
N VAL A 452 -31.33 -6.26 -9.76
CA VAL A 452 -31.31 -6.74 -11.15
C VAL A 452 -29.90 -7.18 -11.53
N LEU A 453 -28.91 -6.30 -11.35
CA LEU A 453 -27.52 -6.57 -11.74
C LEU A 453 -26.92 -7.73 -10.93
N CYS A 454 -27.25 -7.84 -9.63
CA CYS A 454 -26.89 -8.99 -8.79
C CYS A 454 -27.46 -10.31 -9.33
N LEU A 455 -28.75 -10.35 -9.68
CA LEU A 455 -29.40 -11.58 -10.17
C LEU A 455 -28.91 -11.97 -11.56
N VAL A 456 -28.63 -11.00 -12.43
CA VAL A 456 -27.98 -11.23 -13.73
C VAL A 456 -26.60 -11.87 -13.53
N ALA A 457 -25.77 -11.31 -12.64
CA ALA A 457 -24.45 -11.85 -12.32
C ALA A 457 -24.52 -13.25 -11.69
N ILE A 458 -25.45 -13.49 -10.76
CA ILE A 458 -25.63 -14.78 -10.08
C ILE A 458 -26.13 -15.85 -11.05
N ASN A 459 -27.10 -15.56 -11.93
CA ASN A 459 -27.54 -16.53 -12.94
C ASN A 459 -26.41 -16.91 -13.91
N TYR A 460 -25.60 -15.94 -14.32
CA TYR A 460 -24.43 -16.19 -15.17
C TYR A 460 -23.36 -17.05 -14.49
N LEU A 461 -23.09 -16.80 -13.19
CA LEU A 461 -22.05 -17.51 -12.44
C LEU A 461 -22.48 -18.88 -11.89
N ASN A 462 -23.77 -19.07 -11.58
CA ASN A 462 -24.24 -20.24 -10.82
C ASN A 462 -25.19 -21.20 -11.58
N THR A 463 -25.68 -20.88 -12.79
CA THR A 463 -26.70 -21.74 -13.45
C THR A 463 -26.56 -21.82 -14.98
N THR A 464 -26.64 -23.03 -15.53
CA THR A 464 -26.79 -23.30 -16.99
C THR A 464 -28.28 -23.54 -17.32
N PRO A 465 -28.82 -23.33 -18.56
CA PRO A 465 -28.69 -22.28 -19.59
C PRO A 465 -30.03 -21.51 -19.85
N PRO A 466 -30.08 -20.48 -20.73
CA PRO A 466 -31.34 -20.04 -21.37
C PRO A 466 -31.88 -21.10 -22.35
N GLN A 467 -33.18 -21.13 -22.58
CA GLN A 467 -33.93 -22.27 -23.15
C GLN A 467 -33.81 -22.45 -24.69
N SER A 468 -32.82 -21.84 -25.35
CA SER A 468 -32.47 -22.16 -26.73
C SER A 468 -30.96 -22.46 -26.83
N MET A 469 -30.60 -23.57 -27.48
CA MET A 469 -29.22 -24.01 -27.66
C MET A 469 -28.46 -23.19 -28.73
N ASP A 470 -29.20 -22.52 -29.62
CA ASP A 470 -28.64 -21.84 -30.80
C ASP A 470 -28.09 -20.43 -30.47
N GLU A 471 -28.73 -19.67 -29.57
CA GLU A 471 -28.31 -18.29 -29.22
C GLU A 471 -27.15 -18.25 -28.22
N ARG A 472 -27.08 -19.24 -27.31
CA ARG A 472 -25.95 -19.41 -26.39
C ARG A 472 -24.68 -19.83 -27.14
N ASN A 473 -24.83 -20.67 -28.15
CA ASN A 473 -23.75 -21.01 -29.06
C ASN A 473 -23.30 -19.77 -29.83
N GLU A 474 -24.19 -18.86 -30.22
CA GLU A 474 -23.79 -17.63 -30.92
C GLU A 474 -22.91 -16.69 -30.07
N PHE A 475 -23.17 -16.57 -28.75
CA PHE A 475 -22.32 -15.80 -27.85
C PHE A 475 -21.00 -16.51 -27.49
N LEU A 476 -21.01 -17.83 -27.34
CA LEU A 476 -19.78 -18.62 -27.10
C LEU A 476 -18.93 -18.75 -28.38
N GLU A 477 -19.54 -18.96 -29.55
CA GLU A 477 -18.90 -18.90 -30.86
C GLU A 477 -18.40 -17.49 -31.16
N PHE A 478 -19.11 -16.44 -30.74
CA PHE A 478 -18.59 -15.07 -30.80
C PHE A 478 -17.31 -14.97 -29.98
N LEU A 479 -17.31 -15.38 -28.70
CA LEU A 479 -16.11 -15.33 -27.85
C LEU A 479 -14.95 -16.20 -28.39
N GLU A 480 -15.24 -17.35 -29.00
CA GLU A 480 -14.26 -18.20 -29.68
C GLU A 480 -13.74 -17.57 -30.98
N LYS A 481 -14.62 -16.94 -31.77
CA LYS A 481 -14.30 -16.27 -33.05
C LYS A 481 -13.49 -15.00 -32.83
N THR A 482 -13.81 -14.22 -31.79
CA THR A 482 -13.07 -13.02 -31.38
C THR A 482 -11.89 -13.34 -30.44
N ARG A 483 -11.64 -14.61 -30.08
CA ARG A 483 -10.57 -15.05 -29.15
C ARG A 483 -10.53 -14.28 -27.84
N THR A 484 -11.70 -13.95 -27.31
CA THR A 484 -11.86 -13.13 -26.12
C THR A 484 -12.32 -13.95 -24.93
N CYS A 485 -11.61 -13.88 -23.80
CA CYS A 485 -11.95 -14.65 -22.60
C CYS A 485 -12.48 -13.73 -21.49
N ILE A 486 -13.62 -14.11 -20.89
CA ILE A 486 -14.21 -13.41 -19.73
C ILE A 486 -13.45 -13.83 -18.46
N THR A 487 -12.92 -12.87 -17.72
CA THR A 487 -12.00 -13.12 -16.60
C THR A 487 -12.52 -12.65 -15.24
N GLY A 488 -13.70 -12.02 -15.17
CA GLY A 488 -14.34 -11.62 -13.92
C GLY A 488 -15.66 -10.86 -14.13
N VAL A 489 -16.51 -10.88 -13.10
CA VAL A 489 -17.78 -10.15 -12.99
C VAL A 489 -17.85 -9.50 -11.60
N PHE A 490 -18.06 -8.19 -11.52
CA PHE A 490 -18.20 -7.45 -10.25
C PHE A 490 -19.66 -7.10 -9.96
N VAL A 491 -20.08 -7.13 -8.68
CA VAL A 491 -21.46 -6.89 -8.26
C VAL A 491 -21.61 -5.49 -7.67
N GLY A 492 -22.50 -4.69 -8.27
CA GLY A 492 -22.75 -3.27 -7.96
C GLY A 492 -22.97 -2.42 -9.22
N SER A 493 -22.29 -2.82 -10.29
CA SER A 493 -22.47 -2.45 -11.71
C SER A 493 -21.88 -3.64 -12.50
N LEU A 494 -22.62 -4.24 -13.44
CA LEU A 494 -22.19 -5.48 -14.10
C LEU A 494 -21.03 -5.17 -15.05
N VAL A 495 -19.79 -5.36 -14.61
CA VAL A 495 -18.60 -5.16 -15.44
C VAL A 495 -18.05 -6.52 -15.87
N ILE A 496 -18.00 -6.77 -17.18
CA ILE A 496 -17.46 -7.96 -17.82
C ILE A 496 -16.04 -7.64 -18.29
N THR A 497 -15.04 -8.30 -17.70
CA THR A 497 -13.64 -8.09 -18.08
C THR A 497 -13.20 -9.08 -19.14
N VAL A 498 -12.75 -8.58 -20.30
CA VAL A 498 -12.43 -9.35 -21.49
C VAL A 498 -10.94 -9.23 -21.84
N LYS A 499 -10.27 -10.36 -22.09
CA LYS A 499 -8.88 -10.36 -22.60
C LYS A 499 -8.86 -10.47 -24.12
N CYS A 500 -8.21 -9.53 -24.82
CA CYS A 500 -7.89 -9.64 -26.24
C CYS A 500 -6.43 -10.05 -26.41
N ASP A 501 -6.14 -10.98 -27.30
CA ASP A 501 -4.80 -11.53 -27.54
C ASP A 501 -4.07 -10.89 -28.75
N SER A 502 -4.78 -10.11 -29.58
CA SER A 502 -4.26 -9.49 -30.81
C SER A 502 -4.99 -8.18 -31.16
N LEU A 503 -4.38 -7.36 -32.04
CA LEU A 503 -5.05 -6.19 -32.62
C LEU A 503 -6.35 -6.59 -33.32
N LYS A 504 -6.32 -7.71 -34.03
CA LYS A 504 -7.47 -8.23 -34.78
C LYS A 504 -8.64 -8.57 -33.85
N SER A 505 -8.40 -9.27 -32.73
CA SER A 505 -9.45 -9.59 -31.76
C SER A 505 -10.02 -8.34 -31.08
N LEU A 506 -9.17 -7.34 -30.81
CA LEU A 506 -9.61 -6.04 -30.30
C LEU A 506 -10.49 -5.27 -31.30
N GLU A 507 -10.08 -5.19 -32.57
CA GLU A 507 -10.83 -4.48 -33.62
C GLU A 507 -12.15 -5.18 -33.96
N GLU A 508 -12.17 -6.52 -33.96
CA GLU A 508 -13.40 -7.30 -34.13
C GLU A 508 -14.38 -7.07 -32.97
N LEU A 509 -13.90 -7.09 -31.72
CA LEU A 509 -14.73 -6.78 -30.56
C LEU A 509 -15.32 -5.36 -30.63
N TRP A 510 -14.48 -4.37 -30.96
CA TRP A 510 -14.91 -2.97 -31.09
C TRP A 510 -15.91 -2.75 -32.23
N LYS A 511 -15.72 -3.45 -33.35
CA LYS A 511 -16.66 -3.42 -34.49
C LYS A 511 -18.02 -3.96 -34.09
N GLU A 512 -18.06 -5.06 -33.36
CA GLU A 512 -19.29 -5.72 -32.92
C GLU A 512 -20.04 -4.88 -31.88
N TYR A 513 -19.32 -4.13 -31.04
CA TYR A 513 -19.89 -3.06 -30.21
C TYR A 513 -20.42 -1.89 -31.04
N SER A 514 -19.60 -1.35 -31.95
CA SER A 514 -19.93 -0.15 -32.73
C SER A 514 -21.11 -0.34 -33.66
N CYS A 515 -21.33 -1.57 -34.16
CA CYS A 515 -22.50 -1.91 -34.98
C CYS A 515 -23.73 -2.35 -34.16
N GLY A 516 -23.65 -2.31 -32.82
CA GLY A 516 -24.76 -2.63 -31.92
C GLY A 516 -25.05 -4.12 -31.73
N ARG A 517 -24.32 -5.02 -32.41
CA ARG A 517 -24.51 -6.48 -32.27
C ARG A 517 -24.15 -6.97 -30.88
N LEU A 518 -23.04 -6.51 -30.30
CA LEU A 518 -22.66 -6.85 -28.93
C LEU A 518 -23.70 -6.37 -27.91
N VAL A 519 -24.27 -5.18 -28.11
CA VAL A 519 -25.33 -4.63 -27.24
C VAL A 519 -26.56 -5.54 -27.26
N LYS A 520 -26.97 -5.98 -28.45
CA LYS A 520 -28.09 -6.91 -28.63
C LYS A 520 -27.81 -8.28 -28.00
N MET A 521 -26.62 -8.83 -28.19
CA MET A 521 -26.24 -10.12 -27.61
C MET A 521 -26.25 -10.08 -26.08
N VAL A 522 -25.73 -9.01 -25.46
CA VAL A 522 -25.76 -8.81 -24.00
C VAL A 522 -27.22 -8.71 -23.52
N GLN A 523 -28.06 -7.95 -24.21
CA GLN A 523 -29.49 -7.85 -23.88
C GLN A 523 -30.17 -9.23 -23.88
N ASP A 524 -30.01 -10.00 -24.96
CA ASP A 524 -30.70 -11.28 -25.15
C ASP A 524 -30.16 -12.36 -24.20
N CYS A 525 -28.86 -12.36 -23.91
CA CYS A 525 -28.23 -13.33 -23.00
C CYS A 525 -28.59 -13.09 -21.53
N PHE A 526 -28.67 -11.82 -21.10
CA PHE A 526 -28.81 -11.48 -19.67
C PHE A 526 -30.25 -11.17 -19.25
N VAL A 527 -31.14 -10.78 -20.17
CA VAL A 527 -32.56 -10.53 -19.85
C VAL A 527 -33.38 -11.77 -20.19
N THR A 528 -33.47 -12.69 -19.21
CA THR A 528 -34.24 -13.93 -19.36
C THR A 528 -35.64 -13.79 -18.75
N GLU A 529 -36.60 -14.60 -19.21
CA GLU A 529 -37.95 -14.65 -18.60
C GLU A 529 -37.92 -14.93 -17.09
N LYS A 530 -36.95 -15.72 -16.63
CA LYS A 530 -36.77 -16.03 -15.21
C LYS A 530 -36.48 -14.76 -14.40
N ILE A 531 -35.59 -13.90 -14.90
CA ILE A 531 -35.23 -12.64 -14.23
C ILE A 531 -36.41 -11.66 -14.24
N LEU A 532 -37.15 -11.57 -15.35
CA LEU A 532 -38.35 -10.74 -15.44
C LEU A 532 -39.42 -11.20 -14.42
N LYS A 533 -39.63 -12.52 -14.27
CA LYS A 533 -40.57 -13.10 -13.30
C LYS A 533 -40.12 -12.90 -11.84
N ASP A 534 -38.86 -13.20 -11.52
CA ASP A 534 -38.31 -13.09 -10.15
C ASP A 534 -38.33 -11.65 -9.61
N LEU A 535 -38.30 -10.66 -10.51
CA LEU A 535 -38.30 -9.23 -10.17
C LEU A 535 -39.62 -8.51 -10.48
N ASN A 536 -40.64 -9.24 -10.96
CA ASN A 536 -41.93 -8.68 -11.36
C ASN A 536 -41.81 -7.52 -12.38
N LEU A 537 -40.99 -7.72 -13.41
CA LEU A 537 -40.74 -6.74 -14.48
C LEU A 537 -41.48 -7.12 -15.75
N ALA A 538 -42.17 -6.15 -16.35
CA ALA A 538 -42.73 -6.27 -17.70
C ALA A 538 -41.67 -6.05 -18.78
N GLU A 539 -40.67 -5.22 -18.49
CA GLU A 539 -39.61 -4.88 -19.43
C GLU A 539 -38.31 -4.57 -18.69
N LEU A 540 -37.19 -5.04 -19.24
CA LEU A 540 -35.85 -4.70 -18.77
C LEU A 540 -34.94 -4.50 -19.99
N LYS A 541 -34.35 -3.31 -20.10
CA LYS A 541 -33.38 -2.95 -21.14
C LYS A 541 -32.04 -2.65 -20.49
N LEU A 542 -30.99 -3.27 -20.98
CA LEU A 542 -29.62 -3.11 -20.54
C LEU A 542 -28.87 -2.16 -21.48
N LYS A 543 -27.99 -1.35 -20.89
CA LYS A 543 -27.05 -0.50 -21.59
C LYS A 543 -25.67 -1.14 -21.53
N THR A 544 -25.13 -1.52 -22.67
CA THR A 544 -23.73 -1.99 -22.77
C THR A 544 -22.85 -0.84 -23.24
N THR A 545 -21.75 -0.58 -22.54
CA THR A 545 -20.77 0.44 -22.89
C THR A 545 -19.36 -0.14 -22.89
N MET A 546 -18.61 0.16 -23.93
CA MET A 546 -17.16 0.01 -23.99
C MET A 546 -16.53 1.40 -23.99
N ASP A 547 -15.48 1.56 -23.20
CA ASP A 547 -14.75 2.83 -23.11
C ASP A 547 -13.87 3.02 -24.37
N ILE A 548 -14.07 4.14 -25.05
CA ILE A 548 -13.37 4.45 -26.30
C ILE A 548 -11.91 4.85 -26.06
N GLU A 549 -11.61 5.42 -24.90
CA GLU A 549 -10.26 5.82 -24.50
C GLU A 549 -9.47 4.56 -24.14
N GLU A 550 -10.06 3.61 -23.41
CA GLU A 550 -9.47 2.28 -23.18
C GLU A 550 -9.22 1.56 -24.53
N TYR A 551 -10.21 1.47 -25.43
CA TYR A 551 -10.03 0.84 -26.74
C TYR A 551 -8.89 1.47 -27.55
N ASN A 552 -8.82 2.81 -27.61
CA ASN A 552 -7.77 3.50 -28.34
C ASN A 552 -6.39 3.27 -27.71
N ALA A 553 -6.29 3.22 -26.38
CA ALA A 553 -5.05 2.89 -25.68
C ALA A 553 -4.57 1.46 -26.02
N TYR A 554 -5.48 0.48 -25.99
CA TYR A 554 -5.17 -0.89 -26.38
C TYR A 554 -4.84 -1.05 -27.88
N LYS A 555 -5.50 -0.26 -28.74
CA LYS A 555 -5.21 -0.23 -30.17
C LYS A 555 -3.79 0.28 -30.44
N LEU A 556 -3.38 1.37 -29.78
CA LEU A 556 -2.01 1.88 -29.83
C LEU A 556 -1.01 0.84 -29.31
N TYR A 557 -1.32 0.19 -28.17
CA TYR A 557 -0.49 -0.87 -27.61
C TYR A 557 -0.22 -2.02 -28.59
N PHE A 558 -1.23 -2.52 -29.29
CA PHE A 558 -1.02 -3.59 -30.27
C PHE A 558 -0.30 -3.10 -31.54
N LEU A 559 -0.56 -1.87 -32.00
CA LEU A 559 0.15 -1.29 -33.15
C LEU A 559 1.64 -1.11 -32.87
N GLU A 560 2.02 -0.65 -31.69
CA GLU A 560 3.43 -0.55 -31.27
C GLU A 560 4.08 -1.94 -31.17
N LYS A 561 3.35 -2.94 -30.67
CA LYS A 561 3.80 -4.34 -30.59
C LYS A 561 4.06 -4.96 -31.97
N ASP A 562 3.21 -4.68 -32.96
CA ASP A 562 3.36 -5.22 -34.32
C ASP A 562 4.49 -4.51 -35.11
N VAL A 563 4.71 -3.21 -34.88
CA VAL A 563 5.85 -2.47 -35.45
C VAL A 563 7.19 -3.03 -34.95
N LEU A 564 7.28 -3.36 -33.65
CA LEU A 564 8.48 -3.97 -33.07
C LEU A 564 8.74 -5.39 -33.61
N ARG A 565 7.69 -6.14 -33.97
CA ARG A 565 7.83 -7.47 -34.61
C ARG A 565 8.22 -7.41 -36.08
N GLY A 566 7.91 -6.32 -36.78
CA GLY A 566 8.23 -6.13 -38.21
C GLY A 566 9.63 -5.59 -38.49
N GLN A 567 10.40 -5.22 -37.46
CA GLN A 567 11.78 -4.72 -37.57
C GLN A 567 12.85 -5.78 -37.26
N LEU A 568 12.46 -7.05 -37.10
CA LEU A 568 13.34 -8.20 -36.85
C LEU A 568 13.54 -9.06 -38.10
#